data_AF-A0A7J7PAN1-F1
#
_entry.id   AF-A0A7J7PAN1-F1
#
_cell.length_a   1.000
_cell.length_b   1.000
_cell.length_c   1.000
_cell.angle_alpha   90.00
_cell.angle_beta   90.00
_cell.angle_gamma   90.00
#
_symmetry.space_group_name_H-M   'P 1'
#
loop_
_entity.id
_entity.type
_entity.pdbx_description
1 polymer ?
#
loop_
_entity_poly.entity_id
_entity_poly.type
_entity_poly.pdbx_seq_one_letter_code
_entity_poly.pdbx_strand_id
1 'polypeptide(L)'
;MGKTLVVSLIICALSEILWAMKALCTRWWTPKKLERALRKQGIKGAAYKLFFGNMKENFGMVKEARSKSMNLSYNIASRILPFALQTVEKYGKLSVIWCGAIPRVTIMEPDLIRDAGGFHGKMVVLFRRWMLPAFHTSCSELVSKWDTLITAEEGSCELDVWPELQNLTGDVISRTAFGSSFEEGRRIFQLQTEQAELAIQAIQSVYIPGSRLGD
;
A
#
# COMPACT_ATOMS: atom_id res chain seq x y z
N MET A 1 -18.03 47.79 -23.77
CA MET A 1 -18.53 46.61 -23.04
C MET A 1 -18.33 45.28 -23.80
N GLY A 2 -18.58 45.20 -25.12
CA GLY A 2 -18.40 43.96 -25.88
C GLY A 2 -16.96 43.42 -25.98
N LYS A 3 -15.96 44.30 -26.11
CA LYS A 3 -14.54 43.88 -26.27
C LYS A 3 -13.95 43.19 -25.04
N THR A 4 -14.35 43.59 -23.84
CA THR A 4 -13.87 42.99 -22.57
C THR A 4 -14.46 41.60 -22.33
N LEU A 5 -15.72 41.37 -22.73
CA LEU A 5 -16.38 40.06 -22.65
C LEU A 5 -15.75 39.04 -23.63
N VAL A 6 -15.35 39.50 -24.82
CA VAL A 6 -14.65 38.64 -25.79
C VAL A 6 -13.28 38.23 -25.26
N VAL A 7 -12.52 39.16 -24.66
CA VAL A 7 -11.21 38.85 -24.07
C VAL A 7 -11.33 37.86 -22.91
N SER A 8 -12.33 38.01 -22.02
CA SER A 8 -12.51 37.06 -20.91
C SER A 8 -12.88 35.66 -21.38
N LEU A 9 -13.72 35.53 -22.42
CA LEU A 9 -14.07 34.23 -23.01
C LEU A 9 -12.85 33.52 -23.62
N ILE A 10 -11.98 34.26 -24.29
CA ILE A 10 -10.75 33.71 -24.88
C ILE A 10 -9.81 33.19 -23.78
N ILE A 11 -9.65 33.94 -22.68
CA ILE A 11 -8.80 33.51 -21.56
C ILE A 11 -9.34 32.22 -20.94
N CYS A 12 -10.65 32.12 -20.70
CA CYS A 12 -11.27 30.90 -20.18
C CYS A 12 -11.09 29.70 -21.13
N ALA A 13 -11.27 29.91 -22.44
CA ALA A 13 -11.06 28.86 -23.43
C ALA A 13 -9.60 28.39 -23.46
N LEU A 14 -8.63 29.32 -23.40
CA LEU A 14 -7.21 28.99 -23.37
C LEU A 14 -6.82 28.24 -22.09
N SER A 15 -7.40 28.59 -20.93
CA SER A 15 -7.12 27.87 -19.69
C SER A 15 -7.62 26.42 -19.74
N GLU A 16 -8.80 26.17 -20.32
CA GLU A 16 -9.34 24.80 -20.45
C GLU A 16 -8.50 23.96 -21.42
N ILE A 17 -8.06 24.55 -22.54
CA ILE A 17 -7.16 23.89 -23.50
C ILE A 17 -5.82 23.54 -22.84
N LEU A 18 -5.24 24.47 -22.06
CA LEU A 18 -4.00 24.24 -21.33
C LEU A 18 -4.15 23.14 -20.27
N TRP A 19 -5.26 23.13 -19.53
CA TRP A 19 -5.58 22.09 -18.56
C TRP A 19 -5.78 20.72 -19.22
N ALA A 20 -6.53 20.66 -20.33
CA ALA A 20 -6.73 19.44 -21.11
C ALA A 20 -5.41 18.90 -21.69
N MET A 21 -4.56 19.78 -22.23
CA MET A 21 -3.23 19.41 -22.73
C MET A 21 -2.32 18.90 -21.62
N LYS A 22 -2.31 19.57 -20.46
CA LYS A 22 -1.53 19.13 -19.29
C LYS A 22 -2.03 17.79 -18.76
N ALA A 23 -3.34 17.59 -18.71
CA ALA A 23 -3.95 16.31 -18.34
C ALA A 23 -3.59 15.21 -19.32
N LEU A 24 -3.70 15.44 -20.63
CA LEU A 24 -3.33 14.48 -21.67
C LEU A 24 -1.84 14.11 -21.61
N CYS A 25 -0.97 15.11 -21.48
CA CYS A 25 0.46 14.90 -21.35
C CYS A 25 0.80 14.07 -20.09
N THR A 26 0.23 14.43 -18.94
CA THR A 26 0.53 13.77 -17.66
C THR A 26 -0.07 12.36 -17.59
N ARG A 27 -1.29 12.19 -18.09
CA ARG A 27 -2.07 10.96 -17.96
C ARG A 27 -1.79 9.93 -19.04
N TRP A 28 -1.39 10.34 -20.24
CA TRP A 28 -1.20 9.44 -21.38
C TRP A 28 0.21 9.49 -21.96
N TRP A 29 0.75 10.68 -22.21
CA TRP A 29 2.03 10.82 -22.91
C TRP A 29 3.22 10.40 -22.05
N THR A 30 3.28 10.87 -20.81
CA THR A 30 4.38 10.56 -19.86
C THR A 30 4.47 9.05 -19.58
N PRO A 31 3.37 8.34 -19.26
CA PRO A 31 3.40 6.89 -19.04
C PRO A 31 3.89 6.12 -20.27
N LYS A 32 3.42 6.46 -21.48
CA LYS A 32 3.88 5.79 -22.71
C LYS A 32 5.35 6.05 -23.02
N LYS A 33 5.84 7.27 -22.79
CA LYS A 33 7.26 7.59 -22.98
C LYS A 33 8.13 6.79 -22.00
N LEU A 34 7.70 6.69 -20.75
CA LEU A 34 8.37 5.93 -19.70
C LEU A 34 8.34 4.42 -19.96
N GLU A 35 7.20 3.88 -20.42
CA GLU A 35 7.08 2.48 -20.85
C GLU A 35 8.09 2.16 -21.96
N ARG A 36 8.20 3.02 -22.98
CA ARG A 36 9.17 2.85 -24.06
C ARG A 36 10.61 2.91 -23.56
N ALA A 37 10.92 3.80 -22.62
CA ALA A 37 12.25 3.91 -22.03
C ALA A 37 12.62 2.64 -21.23
N LEU A 38 11.71 2.13 -20.41
CA LEU A 38 11.90 0.90 -19.63
C LEU A 38 12.09 -0.32 -20.55
N ARG A 39 11.29 -0.42 -21.62
CA ARG A 39 11.45 -1.50 -22.62
C ARG A 39 12.81 -1.44 -23.33
N LYS A 40 13.31 -0.24 -23.64
CA LYS A 40 14.65 -0.06 -24.23
C LYS A 40 15.77 -0.51 -23.27
N GLN A 41 15.55 -0.39 -21.96
CA GLN A 41 16.47 -0.89 -20.92
C GLN A 41 16.35 -2.41 -20.71
N GLY A 42 15.57 -3.12 -21.53
CA GLY A 42 15.36 -4.57 -21.41
C GLY A 42 14.36 -4.97 -20.33
N ILE A 43 13.76 -4.00 -19.62
CA ILE A 43 12.78 -4.27 -18.57
C ILE A 43 11.43 -4.60 -19.22
N LYS A 44 11.01 -5.86 -19.08
CA LYS A 44 9.73 -6.36 -19.57
C LYS A 44 8.63 -6.11 -18.54
N GLY A 45 7.38 -6.08 -18.94
CA GLY A 45 6.29 -5.88 -17.98
C GLY A 45 4.93 -5.71 -18.63
N ALA A 46 3.93 -5.53 -17.78
CA ALA A 46 2.58 -5.26 -18.22
C ALA A 46 2.52 -3.94 -19.01
N ALA A 47 1.72 -3.91 -20.09
CA ALA A 47 1.50 -2.70 -20.86
C ALA A 47 0.67 -1.69 -20.08
N TYR A 48 0.95 -0.40 -20.25
CA TYR A 48 0.17 0.65 -19.59
C TYR A 48 -1.28 0.67 -20.09
N LYS A 49 -2.25 0.61 -19.16
CA LYS A 49 -3.68 0.82 -19.44
C LYS A 49 -4.14 2.16 -18.87
N LEU A 50 -4.95 2.88 -19.64
CA LEU A 50 -5.43 4.20 -19.26
C LEU A 50 -6.27 4.16 -17.97
N PHE A 51 -6.19 5.23 -17.20
CA PHE A 51 -6.84 5.44 -15.91
C PHE A 51 -6.31 4.57 -14.75
N PHE A 52 -6.34 3.25 -14.85
CA PHE A 52 -6.05 2.36 -13.71
C PHE A 52 -4.78 1.52 -13.88
N GLY A 53 -4.13 1.54 -15.04
CA GLY A 53 -3.08 0.56 -15.32
C GLY A 53 -3.64 -0.85 -15.12
N ASN A 54 -2.91 -1.69 -14.38
CA ASN A 54 -3.34 -3.04 -14.03
C ASN A 54 -3.95 -3.14 -12.63
N MET A 55 -4.28 -2.00 -12.01
CA MET A 55 -4.70 -1.96 -10.61
C MET A 55 -6.03 -2.71 -10.38
N LYS A 56 -7.00 -2.60 -11.29
CA LYS A 56 -8.29 -3.31 -11.19
C LYS A 56 -8.11 -4.84 -11.20
N GLU A 57 -7.23 -5.34 -12.06
CA GLU A 57 -6.89 -6.78 -12.13
C GLU A 57 -6.21 -7.24 -10.84
N ASN A 58 -5.24 -6.46 -10.35
CA ASN A 58 -4.54 -6.75 -9.11
C ASN A 58 -5.50 -6.83 -7.90
N PHE A 59 -6.42 -5.87 -7.76
CA PHE A 59 -7.41 -5.91 -6.67
C PHE A 59 -8.39 -7.08 -6.79
N GLY A 60 -8.84 -7.41 -8.00
CA GLY A 60 -9.68 -8.60 -8.24
C GLY A 60 -8.99 -9.88 -7.77
N MET A 61 -7.72 -10.05 -8.14
CA MET A 61 -6.91 -11.21 -7.74
C MET A 61 -6.66 -11.27 -6.24
N VAL A 62 -6.40 -10.13 -5.58
CA VAL A 62 -6.25 -10.08 -4.12
C VAL A 62 -7.56 -10.43 -3.42
N LYS A 63 -8.70 -9.93 -3.92
CA LYS A 63 -10.03 -10.24 -3.36
C LYS A 63 -10.33 -11.74 -3.45
N GLU A 64 -10.05 -12.36 -4.60
CA GLU A 64 -10.22 -13.81 -4.80
C GLU A 64 -9.26 -14.64 -3.94
N ALA A 65 -7.98 -14.23 -3.84
CA ALA A 65 -7.01 -14.91 -2.99
C ALA A 65 -7.37 -14.81 -1.50
N ARG A 66 -8.02 -13.71 -1.08
CA ARG A 66 -8.49 -13.53 0.30
C ARG A 66 -9.76 -14.32 0.61
N SER A 67 -10.64 -14.55 -0.37
CA SER A 67 -11.89 -15.29 -0.18
C SER A 67 -11.68 -16.80 -0.06
N LYS A 68 -10.54 -17.32 -0.51
CA LYS A 68 -10.16 -18.73 -0.32
C LYS A 68 -9.58 -18.91 1.09
N SER A 69 -10.05 -19.94 1.80
CA SER A 69 -9.42 -20.36 3.06
C SER A 69 -8.00 -20.83 2.77
N MET A 70 -7.08 -20.56 3.69
CA MET A 70 -5.66 -20.86 3.52
C MET A 70 -5.25 -21.92 4.53
N ASN A 71 -4.43 -22.88 4.10
CA ASN A 71 -3.77 -23.80 5.02
C ASN A 71 -2.70 -23.04 5.83
N LEU A 72 -2.34 -23.50 7.03
CA LEU A 72 -1.31 -22.92 7.89
C LEU A 72 0.08 -23.12 7.24
N SER A 73 0.40 -22.31 6.23
CA SER A 73 1.63 -22.38 5.46
C SER A 73 2.31 -21.01 5.45
N TYR A 74 3.64 -21.01 5.44
CA TYR A 74 4.46 -19.81 5.34
C TYR A 74 4.35 -19.09 3.98
N ASN A 75 3.66 -19.66 2.98
CA ASN A 75 3.50 -19.03 1.66
C ASN A 75 2.36 -18.00 1.62
N ILE A 76 2.56 -16.89 2.34
CA ILE A 76 1.60 -15.78 2.43
C ILE A 76 1.71 -14.84 1.21
N ALA A 77 2.85 -14.86 0.51
CA ALA A 77 3.14 -13.97 -0.62
C ALA A 77 2.08 -14.06 -1.73
N SER A 78 1.60 -15.28 -2.04
CA SER A 78 0.54 -15.54 -3.02
C SER A 78 -0.80 -14.90 -2.67
N ARG A 79 -1.04 -14.58 -1.40
CA ARG A 79 -2.27 -13.93 -0.93
C ARG A 79 -2.16 -12.41 -0.92
N ILE A 80 -0.98 -11.88 -0.62
CA ILE A 80 -0.73 -10.43 -0.51
C ILE A 80 -0.41 -9.82 -1.87
N LEU A 81 0.39 -10.49 -2.69
CA LEU A 81 0.91 -9.99 -3.96
C LEU A 81 0.73 -10.99 -5.12
N PRO A 82 -0.48 -11.55 -5.34
CA PRO A 82 -0.72 -12.54 -6.39
C PRO A 82 -0.37 -12.00 -7.79
N PHE A 83 -0.67 -10.72 -8.04
CA PHE A 83 -0.39 -10.08 -9.33
C PHE A 83 1.11 -9.88 -9.60
N ALA A 84 1.89 -9.54 -8.56
CA ALA A 84 3.33 -9.35 -8.72
C ALA A 84 4.01 -10.69 -9.04
N LEU A 85 3.58 -11.77 -8.39
CA LEU A 85 4.07 -13.12 -8.65
C LEU A 85 3.77 -13.57 -10.08
N GLN A 86 2.52 -13.42 -10.55
CA GLN A 86 2.17 -13.73 -11.93
C GLN A 86 2.94 -12.88 -12.95
N THR A 87 3.19 -11.61 -12.63
CA THR A 87 3.96 -10.73 -13.51
C THR A 87 5.42 -11.20 -13.61
N VAL A 88 6.00 -11.67 -12.50
CA VAL A 88 7.36 -12.23 -12.51
C VAL A 88 7.43 -13.56 -13.23
N GLU A 89 6.45 -14.44 -13.07
CA GLU A 89 6.35 -15.68 -13.86
C GLU A 89 6.26 -15.39 -15.36
N LYS A 90 5.48 -14.36 -15.74
CA LYS A 90 5.22 -14.03 -17.16
C LYS A 90 6.33 -13.21 -17.83
N TYR A 91 6.94 -12.27 -17.11
CA TYR A 91 7.87 -11.29 -17.70
C TYR A 91 9.30 -11.36 -17.14
N GLY A 92 9.54 -12.15 -16.09
CA GLY A 92 10.83 -12.35 -15.45
C GLY A 92 11.01 -11.60 -14.13
N LYS A 93 12.14 -11.87 -13.45
CA LYS A 93 12.48 -11.34 -12.12
C LYS A 93 12.66 -9.83 -12.06
N LEU A 94 12.88 -9.19 -13.21
CA LEU A 94 12.92 -7.74 -13.39
C LEU A 94 11.71 -7.34 -14.24
N SER A 95 10.61 -6.98 -13.58
CA SER A 95 9.36 -6.69 -14.28
C SER A 95 8.64 -5.43 -13.81
N VAL A 96 7.88 -4.81 -14.72
CA VAL A 96 7.11 -3.58 -14.45
C VAL A 96 5.64 -3.87 -14.27
N ILE A 97 5.07 -3.29 -13.22
CA ILE A 97 3.62 -3.19 -12.98
C ILE A 97 3.19 -1.71 -13.01
N TRP A 98 1.99 -1.44 -13.49
CA TRP A 98 1.44 -0.07 -13.54
C TRP A 98 0.39 0.15 -12.46
N CYS A 99 0.67 1.07 -11.55
CA CYS A 99 -0.29 1.58 -10.56
C CYS A 99 -0.85 2.92 -11.04
N GLY A 100 -1.94 2.88 -11.82
CA GLY A 100 -2.39 4.08 -12.53
C GLY A 100 -1.28 4.55 -13.48
N ALA A 101 -0.93 5.84 -13.43
CA ALA A 101 0.14 6.42 -14.25
C ALA A 101 1.57 6.19 -13.70
N ILE A 102 1.71 5.54 -12.55
CA ILE A 102 2.99 5.33 -11.87
C ILE A 102 3.49 3.91 -12.17
N PRO A 103 4.64 3.73 -12.84
CA PRO A 103 5.25 2.41 -12.97
C PRO A 103 5.96 2.04 -11.67
N ARG A 104 5.82 0.79 -11.26
CA ARG A 104 6.63 0.18 -10.21
C ARG A 104 7.45 -0.93 -10.83
N VAL A 105 8.77 -0.86 -10.62
CA VAL A 105 9.71 -1.90 -11.04
C VAL A 105 9.85 -2.86 -9.88
N THR A 106 9.52 -4.12 -10.13
CA THR A 106 9.75 -5.23 -9.20
C THR A 106 11.11 -5.83 -9.52
N ILE A 107 12.03 -5.75 -8.57
CA ILE A 107 13.37 -6.34 -8.65
C ILE A 107 13.37 -7.55 -7.70
N MET A 108 13.33 -8.76 -8.27
CA MET A 108 13.43 -10.03 -7.52
C MET A 108 14.79 -10.72 -7.76
N GLU A 109 15.78 -9.96 -8.23
CA GLU A 109 17.11 -10.47 -8.53
C GLU A 109 18.04 -10.25 -7.33
N PRO A 110 18.61 -11.33 -6.75
CA PRO A 110 19.30 -11.27 -5.46
C PRO A 110 20.52 -10.35 -5.46
N ASP A 111 21.22 -10.25 -6.61
CA ASP A 111 22.41 -9.40 -6.74
C ASP A 111 22.05 -7.90 -6.71
N LEU A 112 20.97 -7.51 -7.40
CA LEU A 112 20.47 -6.13 -7.39
C LEU A 112 19.85 -5.73 -6.05
N ILE A 113 19.23 -6.69 -5.34
CA ILE A 113 18.69 -6.48 -3.99
C ILE A 113 19.81 -6.19 -3.00
N ARG A 114 20.94 -6.89 -3.09
CA ARG A 114 22.10 -6.68 -2.22
C ARG A 114 22.67 -5.27 -2.36
N ASP A 115 22.77 -4.77 -3.59
CA ASP A 115 23.31 -3.44 -3.88
C ASP A 115 22.34 -2.32 -3.42
N ALA A 116 21.03 -2.52 -3.56
CA ALA A 116 20.01 -1.60 -3.04
C ALA A 116 19.90 -1.62 -1.50
N GLY A 117 20.19 -2.76 -0.87
CA GLY A 117 20.12 -2.97 0.58
C GLY A 117 21.10 -2.13 1.40
N GLY A 118 22.18 -1.62 0.79
CA GLY A 118 23.17 -0.75 1.45
C GLY A 118 22.59 0.56 1.99
N PHE A 119 21.48 1.05 1.45
CA PHE A 119 20.82 2.29 1.89
C PHE A 119 19.97 2.13 3.17
N HIS A 120 19.75 0.89 3.64
CA HIS A 120 18.86 0.57 4.77
C HIS A 120 19.51 0.63 6.16
N GLY A 121 20.84 0.79 6.23
CA GLY A 121 21.59 0.69 7.49
C GLY A 121 21.20 1.73 8.55
N LYS A 122 20.91 2.97 8.16
CA LYS A 122 20.52 4.04 9.11
C LYS A 122 19.13 3.80 9.71
N MET A 123 18.19 3.32 8.91
CA MET A 123 16.84 3.02 9.38
C MET A 123 16.83 1.82 10.31
N VAL A 124 17.58 0.75 10.00
CA VAL A 124 17.67 -0.43 10.86
C VAL A 124 18.37 -0.13 12.19
N VAL A 125 19.40 0.71 12.21
CA VAL A 125 20.08 1.12 13.45
C VAL A 125 19.18 1.99 14.33
N LEU A 126 18.47 2.96 13.72
CA LEU A 126 17.49 3.77 14.46
C LEU A 126 16.34 2.89 14.98
N PHE A 127 15.78 2.03 14.12
CA PHE A 127 14.74 1.09 14.48
C PHE A 127 15.18 0.18 15.63
N ARG A 128 16.38 -0.42 15.57
CA ARG A 128 16.92 -1.24 16.66
C ARG A 128 17.07 -0.46 17.97
N ARG A 129 17.49 0.81 17.90
CA ARG A 129 17.72 1.63 19.10
C ARG A 129 16.42 2.04 19.81
N TRP A 130 15.34 2.26 19.06
CA TRP A 130 14.05 2.70 19.60
C TRP A 130 13.05 1.56 19.82
N MET A 131 13.04 0.55 18.96
CA MET A 131 12.09 -0.55 19.03
C MET A 131 12.44 -1.58 20.10
N LEU A 132 13.72 -1.87 20.32
CA LEU A 132 14.12 -2.93 21.25
C LEU A 132 13.66 -2.64 22.69
N PRO A 133 13.81 -1.41 23.22
CA PRO A 133 13.23 -1.03 24.51
C PRO A 133 11.70 -1.08 24.51
N ALA A 134 11.05 -0.63 23.44
CA ALA A 134 9.58 -0.67 23.33
C ALA A 134 9.05 -2.11 23.39
N PHE A 135 9.68 -3.04 22.67
CA PHE A 135 9.38 -4.47 22.74
C PHE A 135 9.56 -5.01 24.15
N HIS A 136 10.69 -4.72 24.79
CA HIS A 136 10.95 -5.20 26.14
C HIS A 136 9.84 -4.75 27.10
N THR A 137 9.54 -3.45 27.14
CA THR A 137 8.53 -2.90 28.04
C THR A 137 7.13 -3.44 27.74
N SER A 138 6.75 -3.53 26.46
CA SER A 138 5.43 -4.01 26.07
C SER A 138 5.25 -5.51 26.34
N CYS A 139 6.29 -6.33 26.10
CA CYS A 139 6.26 -7.75 26.46
C CYS A 139 6.22 -7.95 27.97
N SER A 140 6.97 -7.16 28.76
CA SER A 140 6.96 -7.29 30.22
C SER A 140 5.60 -6.93 30.82
N GLU A 141 4.93 -5.91 30.30
CA GLU A 141 3.58 -5.53 30.73
C GLU A 141 2.54 -6.59 30.36
N LEU A 142 2.64 -7.17 29.15
CA LEU A 142 1.77 -8.26 28.72
C LEU A 142 1.91 -9.49 29.62
N VAL A 143 3.15 -9.92 29.88
CA VAL A 143 3.42 -11.07 30.76
C VAL A 143 2.93 -10.79 32.18
N SER A 144 3.15 -9.58 32.71
CA SER A 144 2.64 -9.19 34.02
C SER A 144 1.11 -9.23 34.06
N LYS A 145 0.43 -8.79 33.00
CA LYS A 145 -1.03 -8.88 32.90
C LYS A 145 -1.51 -10.33 32.89
N TRP A 146 -0.86 -11.22 32.15
CA TRP A 146 -1.20 -12.63 32.13
C TRP A 146 -0.98 -13.30 33.50
N ASP A 147 0.11 -12.96 34.19
CA ASP A 147 0.40 -13.46 35.54
C ASP A 147 -0.69 -13.06 36.55
N THR A 148 -1.22 -11.84 36.45
CA THR A 148 -2.36 -11.39 37.28
C THR A 148 -3.66 -12.15 36.98
N LEU A 149 -3.91 -12.51 35.71
CA LEU A 149 -5.10 -13.28 35.32
C LEU A 149 -5.03 -14.71 35.85
N ILE A 150 -3.86 -15.35 35.75
CA ILE A 150 -3.62 -16.71 36.27
C ILE A 150 -3.78 -16.75 37.80
N THR A 151 -3.29 -15.71 38.49
CA THR A 151 -3.42 -15.59 39.94
C THR A 151 -4.86 -15.36 40.40
N ALA A 152 -5.68 -14.70 39.57
CA ALA A 152 -7.09 -14.43 39.87
C ALA A 152 -8.02 -15.65 39.66
N GLU A 153 -7.70 -16.54 38.73
CA GLU A 153 -8.53 -17.69 38.32
C GLU A 153 -8.03 -19.04 38.87
N GLU A 154 -7.63 -19.09 40.15
CA GLU A 154 -7.26 -20.34 40.85
C GLU A 154 -6.20 -21.19 40.11
N GLY A 155 -5.22 -20.55 39.47
CA GLY A 155 -3.98 -21.18 39.01
C GLY A 155 -3.93 -21.58 37.53
N SER A 156 -5.02 -21.48 36.76
CA SER A 156 -4.98 -21.63 35.30
C SER A 156 -6.15 -20.91 34.61
N CYS A 157 -5.87 -20.11 33.58
CA CYS A 157 -6.89 -19.49 32.73
C CYS A 157 -6.76 -19.92 31.26
N GLU A 158 -7.88 -19.98 30.54
CA GLU A 158 -7.91 -20.10 29.08
C GLU A 158 -8.05 -18.69 28.48
N LEU A 159 -7.09 -18.28 27.65
CA LEU A 159 -7.01 -16.92 27.11
C LEU A 159 -6.91 -16.94 25.58
N ASP A 160 -7.75 -16.17 24.90
CA ASP A 160 -7.57 -15.88 23.48
C ASP A 160 -6.39 -14.91 23.28
N VAL A 161 -5.33 -15.42 22.65
CA VAL A 161 -4.07 -14.68 22.43
C VAL A 161 -4.18 -13.68 21.28
N TRP A 162 -5.15 -13.84 20.37
CA TRP A 162 -5.20 -13.02 19.16
C TRP A 162 -5.38 -11.51 19.42
N PRO A 163 -6.35 -11.08 20.26
CA PRO A 163 -6.49 -9.67 20.62
C PRO A 163 -5.27 -9.13 21.38
N GLU A 164 -4.67 -9.96 22.23
CA GLU A 164 -3.49 -9.58 23.02
C GLU A 164 -2.26 -9.34 22.13
N LEU A 165 -2.07 -10.15 21.08
CA LEU A 165 -1.01 -9.94 20.09
C LEU A 165 -1.21 -8.65 19.27
N GLN A 166 -2.46 -8.34 18.92
CA GLN A 166 -2.79 -7.08 18.25
C GLN A 166 -2.50 -5.88 19.16
N ASN A 167 -2.89 -5.96 20.43
CA ASN A 167 -2.60 -4.93 21.42
C ASN A 167 -1.09 -4.76 21.62
N LEU A 168 -0.35 -5.85 21.80
CA LEU A 168 1.12 -5.83 21.92
C LEU A 168 1.79 -5.14 20.72
N THR A 169 1.36 -5.49 19.51
CA THR A 169 1.89 -4.89 18.29
C THR A 169 1.58 -3.39 18.24
N GLY A 170 0.35 -3.02 18.63
CA GLY A 170 -0.07 -1.64 18.77
C GLY A 170 0.76 -0.87 19.78
N ASP A 171 1.09 -1.46 20.93
CA ASP A 171 1.90 -0.84 22.00
C ASP A 171 3.32 -0.57 21.52
N VAL A 172 3.93 -1.54 20.85
CA VAL A 172 5.29 -1.40 20.31
C VAL A 172 5.34 -0.28 19.27
N ILE A 173 4.37 -0.22 18.36
CA ILE A 173 4.33 0.84 17.35
C ILE A 173 4.05 2.19 18.01
N SER A 174 3.09 2.28 18.94
CA SER A 174 2.79 3.53 19.64
C SER A 174 3.99 4.08 20.39
N ARG A 175 4.71 3.23 21.13
CA ARG A 175 5.91 3.63 21.87
C ARG A 175 7.05 4.02 20.97
N THR A 176 7.21 3.33 19.85
CA THR A 176 8.31 3.59 18.91
C THR A 176 8.05 4.83 18.05
N ALA A 177 6.83 5.00 17.54
CA ALA A 177 6.49 6.06 16.59
C ALA A 177 6.04 7.35 17.27
N PHE A 178 5.39 7.25 18.42
CA PHE A 178 4.75 8.39 19.10
C PHE A 178 5.24 8.60 20.53
N GLY A 179 6.01 7.67 21.11
CA GLY A 179 6.47 7.74 22.50
C GLY A 179 5.37 7.51 23.53
N SER A 180 4.19 7.02 23.11
CA SER A 180 2.97 6.85 23.92
C SER A 180 2.56 5.38 24.01
N SER A 181 1.57 5.02 24.82
CA SER A 181 1.01 3.65 24.86
C SER A 181 -0.02 3.40 23.74
N PHE A 182 -0.37 2.13 23.47
CA PHE A 182 -1.43 1.75 22.53
C PHE A 182 -2.78 2.33 22.92
N GLU A 183 -3.06 2.42 24.22
CA GLU A 183 -4.33 2.98 24.70
C GLU A 183 -4.54 4.41 24.20
N GLU A 184 -3.51 5.24 24.23
CA GLU A 184 -3.52 6.60 23.69
C GLU A 184 -3.55 6.61 22.15
N GLY A 185 -2.88 5.66 21.50
CA GLY A 185 -2.79 5.54 20.04
C GLY A 185 -3.99 4.86 19.35
N ARG A 186 -4.91 4.25 20.11
CA ARG A 186 -5.99 3.38 19.60
C ARG A 186 -6.85 4.03 18.51
N ARG A 187 -7.17 5.32 18.69
CA ARG A 187 -7.98 6.09 17.74
C ARG A 187 -7.24 6.35 16.43
N ILE A 188 -5.91 6.49 16.46
CA ILE A 188 -5.10 6.67 15.26
C ILE A 188 -5.12 5.39 14.42
N PHE A 189 -4.97 4.22 15.03
CA PHE A 189 -5.02 2.93 14.31
C PHE A 189 -6.41 2.62 13.75
N GLN A 190 -7.48 2.92 14.50
CA GLN A 190 -8.85 2.79 14.00
C GLN A 190 -9.07 3.66 12.77
N LEU A 191 -8.72 4.94 12.84
CA LEU A 191 -8.83 5.87 11.71
C LEU A 191 -7.95 5.44 10.53
N GLN A 192 -6.74 4.92 10.76
CA GLN A 192 -5.90 4.39 9.68
C GLN A 192 -6.52 3.15 9.03
N THR A 193 -7.17 2.29 9.81
CA THR A 193 -7.86 1.10 9.29
C THR A 193 -9.07 1.49 8.44
N GLU A 194 -9.91 2.39 8.95
CA GLU A 194 -11.04 2.96 8.21
C GLU A 194 -10.59 3.67 6.93
N GLN A 195 -9.54 4.50 7.02
CA GLN A 195 -8.96 5.16 5.86
C GLN A 195 -8.38 4.18 4.85
N ALA A 196 -7.75 3.09 5.29
CA ALA A 196 -7.24 2.05 4.39
C ALA A 196 -8.39 1.35 3.65
N GLU A 197 -9.49 1.05 4.34
CA GLU A 197 -10.69 0.48 3.72
C GLU A 197 -11.33 1.43 2.72
N LEU A 198 -11.53 2.69 3.11
CA LEU A 198 -12.08 3.73 2.24
C LEU A 198 -11.15 4.02 1.06
N ALA A 199 -9.83 4.00 1.25
CA ALA A 199 -8.87 4.15 0.17
C ALA A 199 -8.94 2.98 -0.81
N ILE A 200 -9.05 1.74 -0.32
CA ILE A 200 -9.25 0.56 -1.17
C ILE A 200 -10.56 0.68 -1.94
N GLN A 201 -11.65 1.09 -1.29
CA GLN A 201 -12.93 1.33 -1.94
C GLN A 201 -12.83 2.42 -3.01
N ALA A 202 -12.25 3.58 -2.69
CA ALA A 202 -12.07 4.69 -3.62
C ALA A 202 -11.20 4.31 -4.82
N ILE A 203 -10.13 3.54 -4.60
CA ILE A 203 -9.29 2.99 -5.65
C ILE A 203 -10.07 2.02 -6.55
N GLN A 204 -11.01 1.26 -5.97
CA GLN A 204 -11.90 0.35 -6.70
C GLN A 204 -13.08 1.06 -7.38
N SER A 205 -13.54 2.19 -6.84
CA SER A 205 -14.85 2.79 -7.14
C SER A 205 -14.79 4.05 -7.98
N VAL A 206 -13.67 4.37 -8.64
CA VAL A 206 -13.57 5.62 -9.41
C VAL A 206 -14.70 5.69 -10.45
N TYR A 207 -15.57 6.66 -10.21
CA TYR A 207 -16.67 7.10 -11.02
C TYR A 207 -16.17 7.45 -12.43
N ILE A 208 -16.63 6.71 -13.44
CA ILE A 208 -16.54 7.12 -14.84
C ILE A 208 -17.81 7.92 -15.10
N PRO A 209 -17.74 9.23 -15.40
CA PRO A 209 -18.91 9.98 -15.83
C PRO A 209 -19.56 9.25 -17.02
N GLY A 210 -20.78 8.72 -16.83
CA GLY A 210 -21.54 7.98 -17.84
C GLY A 210 -21.65 6.45 -17.66
N SER A 211 -20.98 5.81 -16.70
CA SER A 211 -21.00 4.34 -16.56
C SER A 211 -22.19 3.73 -15.81
N ARG A 212 -23.29 4.47 -15.63
CA ARG A 212 -24.54 3.99 -14.99
C ARG A 212 -25.77 4.02 -15.90
N LEU A 213 -25.59 4.25 -17.20
CA LEU A 213 -26.65 4.07 -18.20
C LEU A 213 -26.59 2.62 -18.70
N GLY A 214 -27.13 1.67 -17.95
CA GLY A 214 -27.12 0.27 -18.38
C GLY A 214 -27.59 -0.78 -17.37
N ASP A 215 -28.18 -0.39 -16.25
CA ASP A 215 -28.98 -1.28 -15.39
C ASP A 215 -30.44 -0.83 -15.43
#